data_AF-A0A817M181-F1
#
_entry.id   AF-A0A817M181-F1
#
_cell.length_a   1.000
_cell.length_b   1.000
_cell.length_c   1.000
_cell.angle_alpha   90.00
_cell.angle_beta   90.00
_cell.angle_gamma   90.00
#
_symmetry.space_group_name_H-M   'P 1'
#
loop_
_entity.id
_entity.type
_entity.pdbx_description
1 polymer ?
#
loop_
_entity_poly.entity_id
_entity_poly.type
_entity_poly.pdbx_seq_one_letter_code
_entity_poly.pdbx_strand_id
1 'polypeptide(L)' 'MYLNYEVENNSLILIVFRHIVSDECHLLALSLLQRNQHRQLIDFDNHLDLISNDWRNPNINNELQSSPF' A
#
# COMPACT_ATOMS: atom_id res chain seq x y z
N MET A 1 -29.39 17.26 -4.66
CA MET A 1 -29.47 18.54 -3.94
C MET A 1 -28.05 18.89 -3.51
N TYR A 2 -27.44 19.87 -4.18
CA TYR A 2 -26.11 20.36 -3.83
C TYR A 2 -26.21 21.14 -2.52
N LEU A 3 -25.30 20.90 -1.57
CA LEU A 3 -25.06 21.83 -0.48
C LEU A 3 -23.72 22.51 -0.76
N ASN A 4 -23.81 23.70 -1.35
CA ASN A 4 -22.68 24.62 -1.41
C ASN A 4 -22.58 25.34 -0.06
N TYR A 5 -21.36 25.33 0.49
CA TYR A 5 -20.58 26.47 1.00
C TYR A 5 -21.30 27.49 1.91
N GLU A 6 -20.73 27.96 3.02
CA GLU A 6 -19.41 28.62 3.04
C GLU A 6 -19.01 29.01 4.49
N VAL A 7 -17.69 29.12 4.70
CA VAL A 7 -16.96 29.85 5.76
C VAL A 7 -17.15 29.30 7.20
N GLU A 8 -16.16 28.69 7.85
CA GLU A 8 -14.95 29.38 8.36
C GLU A 8 -13.87 28.39 8.88
N ASN A 9 -13.83 27.15 8.38
CA ASN A 9 -13.09 26.03 9.01
C ASN A 9 -11.95 25.45 8.15
N ASN A 10 -11.05 26.30 7.65
CA ASN A 10 -10.07 25.89 6.64
C ASN A 10 -8.86 25.07 7.15
N SER A 11 -8.81 24.73 8.44
CA SER A 11 -7.70 23.93 9.00
C SER A 11 -8.11 22.55 9.51
N LEU A 12 -9.41 22.29 9.72
CA LEU A 12 -9.88 21.06 10.38
C LEU A 12 -10.51 20.05 9.41
N ILE A 13 -11.04 20.49 8.27
CA ILE A 13 -11.68 19.60 7.28
C ILE A 13 -10.64 18.91 6.37
N LEU A 14 -9.42 19.44 6.29
CA LEU A 14 -8.33 18.80 5.53
C LEU A 14 -7.77 17.51 6.19
N ILE A 15 -8.14 17.26 7.44
CA ILE A 15 -7.56 16.18 8.26
C ILE A 15 -8.21 14.81 7.94
N VAL A 16 -9.42 14.78 7.38
CA VAL A 16 -10.21 13.53 7.28
C VAL A 16 -10.01 12.75 5.98
N PHE A 17 -9.42 13.33 4.92
CA PHE A 17 -9.23 12.64 3.63
C PHE A 17 -7.79 12.55 3.12
N ARG A 18 -6.81 12.90 3.95
CA ARG A 18 -5.40 12.82 3.60
C ARG A 18 -4.71 11.74 4.42
N HIS A 19 -5.05 10.47 4.16
CA HIS A 19 -4.04 9.42 4.27
C HIS A 19 -3.06 9.67 3.11
N ILE A 20 -2.17 10.64 3.31
CA ILE A 20 -1.07 10.90 2.39
C ILE A 20 -0.17 9.68 2.52
N VAL A 21 -0.30 8.75 1.58
CA VAL A 21 0.73 7.74 1.34
C VAL A 21 2.02 8.50 1.10
N SER A 22 3.06 8.23 1.90
CA SER A 22 4.32 8.97 1.77
C SER A 22 4.90 8.78 0.36
N ASP A 23 5.68 9.76 -0.11
CA ASP A 23 6.39 9.63 -1.39
C ASP A 23 7.30 8.38 -1.39
N GLU A 24 7.84 8.03 -0.22
CA GLU A 24 8.60 6.80 0.02
C GLU A 24 7.78 5.55 -0.29
N CYS A 25 6.53 5.46 0.19
CA CYS A 25 5.63 4.35 -0.13
C CYS A 25 5.33 4.28 -1.64
N HIS A 26 5.20 5.42 -2.33
CA HIS A 26 5.01 5.45 -3.77
C HIS A 26 6.23 4.93 -4.53
N LEU A 27 7.44 5.37 -4.16
CA LEU A 27 8.69 4.92 -4.76
C LEU A 27 8.91 3.42 -4.53
N LEU A 28 8.61 2.94 -3.33
CA LEU A 28 8.69 1.54 -2.96
C LEU A 28 7.73 0.69 -3.80
N ALA A 29 6.45 1.08 -3.87
CA ALA A 29 5.45 0.40 -4.69
C ALA A 29 5.84 0.39 -6.18
N LEU A 30 6.32 1.51 -6.71
CA LEU A 30 6.83 1.60 -8.08
C LEU A 30 7.98 0.63 -8.32
N SER A 31 8.95 0.56 -7.40
CA SER A 31 10.10 -0.35 -7.52
C SER A 31 9.69 -1.82 -7.52
N LEU A 32 8.68 -2.19 -6.73
CA LEU A 32 8.15 -3.57 -6.67
C LEU A 32 7.39 -3.92 -7.96
N LEU A 33 6.61 -2.96 -8.48
CA LEU A 33 5.89 -3.12 -9.74
C LEU A 33 6.84 -3.28 -10.92
N GLN A 34 7.90 -2.47 -11.00
CA GLN A 34 8.94 -2.58 -12.04
C GLN A 34 9.64 -3.94 -12.02
N ARG A 35 9.83 -4.52 -10.82
CA ARG A 35 10.40 -5.87 -10.63
C ARG A 35 9.39 -7.00 -10.83
N ASN A 36 8.13 -6.69 -11.15
CA ASN A 36 7.04 -7.65 -11.27
C ASN A 36 6.81 -8.52 -10.01
N GLN A 37 7.09 -7.98 -8.81
CA GLN A 37 6.98 -8.75 -7.57
C GLN A 37 5.54 -9.21 -7.27
N HIS A 38 4.54 -8.54 -7.85
CA HIS A 38 3.14 -8.97 -7.80
C HIS A 38 2.90 -10.39 -8.32
N ARG A 39 3.79 -10.93 -9.18
CA ARG A 39 3.67 -12.31 -9.70
C ARG A 39 4.13 -13.38 -8.71
N GLN A 40 4.88 -12.99 -7.68
CA GLN A 40 5.40 -13.87 -6.64
C GLN A 40 4.62 -13.74 -5.33
N LEU A 41 3.66 -12.80 -5.28
CA LEU A 41 2.82 -12.59 -4.12
C LEU A 41 1.89 -13.78 -3.95
N ILE A 42 1.95 -14.40 -2.79
CA ILE A 42 1.06 -15.49 -2.39
C ILE A 42 -0.06 -14.90 -1.55
N ASP A 43 -1.29 -15.00 -2.03
CA ASP A 43 -2.47 -14.73 -1.21
C ASP A 43 -2.93 -15.98 -0.46
N PHE A 44 -4.02 -15.83 0.31
CA PHE A 44 -4.53 -16.95 1.09
C PHE A 44 -5.17 -18.03 0.20
N ASP A 45 -5.76 -17.68 -0.93
CA ASP A 45 -6.35 -18.65 -1.86
C ASP A 45 -5.27 -19.54 -2.48
N ASN A 46 -4.13 -18.97 -2.89
CA ASN A 46 -2.97 -19.73 -3.39
C ASN A 46 -2.38 -20.68 -2.32
N HIS A 47 -2.48 -20.32 -1.04
CA HIS A 47 -2.09 -21.20 0.06
C HIS A 47 -3.07 -22.35 0.27
N LEU A 48 -4.37 -22.12 0.09
CA LEU A 48 -5.39 -23.18 0.18
C LEU A 48 -5.24 -24.21 -0.94
N ASP A 49 -4.85 -23.79 -2.15
CA ASP A 49 -4.53 -24.70 -3.26
C ASP A 49 -3.26 -25.53 -3.00
N LEU A 50 -2.23 -24.89 -2.42
CA LEU A 50 -0.97 -25.52 -2.09
C LEU A 50 -0.45 -25.00 -0.75
N ILE A 51 -0.64 -25.80 0.31
CA ILE A 51 -0.35 -25.45 1.71
C ILE A 51 1.13 -25.05 1.93
N SER A 52 2.05 -25.49 1.08
CA SER A 52 3.45 -25.07 1.17
C SER A 52 3.70 -23.62 0.75
N ASN A 53 2.76 -22.96 0.07
CA ASN A 53 2.88 -21.55 -0.30
C ASN A 53 2.71 -20.68 0.95
N ASP A 54 3.70 -19.85 1.28
CA ASP A 54 3.66 -19.01 2.48
C ASP A 54 2.99 -17.66 2.21
N TRP A 55 1.70 -17.56 2.54
CA TRP A 55 0.91 -16.32 2.41
C TRP A 55 1.44 -15.15 3.26
N ARG A 56 2.38 -15.38 4.18
CA ARG A 56 3.05 -14.30 4.93
C ARG A 56 4.10 -13.56 4.09
N ASN A 57 4.48 -14.10 2.93
CA ASN A 57 5.40 -13.49 1.97
C ASN A 57 6.73 -13.00 2.60
N PRO A 58 7.48 -13.85 3.35
CA PRO A 58 8.67 -13.43 4.08
C PRO A 58 9.78 -12.83 3.19
N ASN A 59 9.91 -13.30 1.95
CA ASN A 59 10.90 -12.78 1.00
C ASN A 59 10.61 -11.31 0.65
N ILE A 60 9.36 -10.98 0.33
CA ILE A 60 8.94 -9.61 0.04
C ILE A 60 9.14 -8.73 1.28
N ASN A 61 8.76 -9.22 2.46
CA ASN A 61 8.93 -8.46 3.71
C ASN A 61 10.40 -8.14 4.02
N ASN A 62 11.31 -9.09 3.79
CA ASN A 62 12.74 -8.86 3.99
C ASN A 62 13.31 -7.85 2.97
N GLU A 63 12.86 -7.91 1.72
CA GLU A 63 13.21 -6.89 0.71
C GLU A 63 12.70 -5.50 1.11
N LEU A 64 11.49 -5.41 1.66
CA LEU A 64 10.93 -4.16 2.14
C LEU A 64 11.72 -3.57 3.31
N GLN A 65 12.13 -4.40 4.27
CA GLN A 65 12.90 -3.96 5.45
C GLN A 65 14.36 -3.62 5.16
N SER A 66 14.92 -4.16 4.08
CA SER A 66 16.30 -3.87 3.64
C SER A 66 16.39 -2.76 2.59
N SER A 67 15.23 -2.27 2.13
CA SER A 67 15.16 -1.17 1.18
C SER A 67 15.71 0.12 1.83
N PRO A 68 16.56 0.89 1.14
CA PRO A 68 17.20 2.09 1.68
C PRO A 68 16.28 3.33 1.71
N PHE A 69 14.99 3.13 1.44
CA PHE A 69 13.97 4.19 1.47
C PHE A 69 13.38 4.23 2.87
#